data_AF-A0A0L0W1S2-F1
#
_entry.id   AF-A0A0L0W1S2-F1
#
_cell.length_a   1.000
_cell.length_b   1.000
_cell.length_c   1.000
_cell.angle_alpha   90.00
_cell.angle_beta   90.00
_cell.angle_gamma   90.00
#
_symmetry.space_group_name_H-M   'P 1'
#
loop_
_entity.id
_entity.type
_entity.pdbx_description
1 polymer ?
#
loop_
_entity_poly.entity_id
_entity_poly.type
_entity_poly.pdbx_seq_one_letter_code
_entity_poly.pdbx_strand_id
1 'polypeptide(L)'
;MDSELHAKCVLPTIRTTSCASYQLRIPQNIKLNDPTLSTVKTKEFAKEYPEIKQNNLPLSIICANKFFEVNGDNSVPIQLPNSWRKKAGEIFSQNLPISLYANDTSGNVSKRWNKHISFYYTLEGLSPNLFNKEYNCHVLATSDCTTVFKISEFLVNELKSADLSSSHTDELGDSLMHSEITNTHYPGSALNPCQICGLSALTLAGKHQKDFVYHFFHRDHDGNDSPNDPRVRKETINRTHELFKVATEDTMKEFETLTKEHGVKDRINKRFIED
;
A
#
# COMPACT_ATOMS: atom_id res chain seq x y z
N MET A 1 5.60 19.71 -3.36
CA MET A 1 4.43 20.04 -4.19
C MET A 1 3.25 20.12 -3.24
N ASP A 2 2.67 21.30 -3.05
CA ASP A 2 1.48 21.45 -2.21
C ASP A 2 0.26 20.91 -2.96
N SER A 3 -0.05 19.63 -2.78
CA SER A 3 -1.29 19.06 -3.31
C SER A 3 -2.46 19.57 -2.46
N GLU A 4 -3.25 20.46 -3.04
CA GLU A 4 -4.46 20.99 -2.41
C GLU A 4 -5.56 19.91 -2.35
N LEU A 5 -6.05 19.61 -1.14
CA LEU A 5 -7.06 18.58 -0.92
C LEU A 5 -8.45 19.08 -1.31
N HIS A 6 -9.17 18.25 -2.05
CA HIS A 6 -10.52 18.52 -2.52
C HIS A 6 -11.46 17.39 -2.10
N ALA A 7 -12.71 17.74 -1.82
CA ALA A 7 -13.79 16.79 -1.54
C ALA A 7 -14.84 16.87 -2.65
N LYS A 8 -15.39 15.71 -3.04
CA LYS A 8 -16.59 15.65 -3.87
C LYS A 8 -17.81 15.66 -2.95
N CYS A 9 -18.65 16.67 -3.10
CA CYS A 9 -19.78 16.95 -2.22
C CYS A 9 -21.07 16.99 -3.03
N VAL A 10 -22.13 16.38 -2.47
CA VAL A 10 -23.50 16.54 -2.97
C VAL A 10 -24.21 17.59 -2.13
N LEU A 11 -24.94 18.48 -2.79
CA LEU A 11 -25.80 19.41 -2.07
C LEU A 11 -27.11 18.69 -1.69
N PRO A 12 -27.46 18.60 -0.40
CA PRO A 12 -28.69 17.93 0.00
C PRO A 12 -29.92 18.76 -0.38
N THR A 13 -30.96 18.08 -0.85
CA THR A 13 -32.28 18.67 -1.02
C THR A 13 -32.97 18.78 0.34
N ILE A 14 -33.45 19.98 0.67
CA ILE A 14 -34.12 20.26 1.94
C ILE A 14 -35.63 20.22 1.73
N ARG A 15 -36.33 19.32 2.45
CA ARG A 15 -37.79 19.28 2.49
C ARG A 15 -38.29 19.74 3.84
N THR A 16 -39.04 20.84 3.87
CA THR A 16 -39.70 21.31 5.10
C THR A 16 -40.81 20.35 5.51
N THR A 17 -40.78 19.89 6.76
CA THR A 17 -41.82 19.02 7.34
C THR A 17 -42.70 19.76 8.34
N SER A 18 -42.17 20.81 8.99
CA SER A 18 -42.92 21.75 9.83
C SER A 18 -42.24 23.12 9.84
N CYS A 19 -42.77 24.09 10.59
CA CYS A 19 -42.23 25.45 10.68
C CYS A 19 -40.75 25.51 11.13
N ALA A 20 -40.24 24.49 11.83
CA ALA A 20 -38.86 24.44 12.33
C ALA A 20 -38.12 23.11 12.08
N SER A 21 -38.71 22.17 11.34
CA SER A 21 -38.10 20.86 11.05
C SER A 21 -37.90 20.64 9.56
N TYR A 22 -36.71 20.15 9.21
CA TYR A 22 -36.34 19.88 7.82
C TYR A 22 -35.88 18.44 7.67
N GLN A 23 -36.21 17.85 6.54
CA GLN A 23 -35.68 16.58 6.09
C GLN A 23 -34.58 16.83 5.06
N LEU A 24 -33.35 16.47 5.40
CA LEU A 24 -32.22 16.48 4.48
C LEU A 24 -32.27 15.21 3.62
N ARG A 25 -32.17 15.37 2.29
CA ARG A 25 -32.26 14.28 1.33
C ARG A 25 -31.07 14.31 0.37
N ILE A 26 -30.42 13.17 0.17
CA ILE A 26 -29.38 12.99 -0.85
C ILE A 26 -29.78 11.84 -1.79
N PRO A 27 -29.36 11.82 -3.06
CA PRO A 27 -29.57 10.66 -3.93
C PRO A 27 -28.87 9.40 -3.40
N GLN A 28 -29.44 8.21 -3.62
CA GLN A 28 -28.75 6.93 -3.39
C GLN A 28 -27.75 6.62 -4.51
N ASN A 29 -26.76 5.78 -4.22
CA ASN A 29 -25.83 5.20 -5.20
C ASN A 29 -25.09 6.24 -6.06
N ILE A 30 -24.75 7.40 -5.46
CA ILE A 30 -24.01 8.46 -6.15
C ILE A 30 -22.64 7.92 -6.52
N LYS A 31 -22.34 7.92 -7.83
CA LYS A 31 -21.02 7.51 -8.32
C LYS A 31 -20.01 8.61 -8.09
N LEU A 32 -18.73 8.25 -7.94
CA LEU A 32 -17.66 9.23 -7.74
C LEU A 32 -17.60 10.30 -8.87
N ASN A 33 -17.95 9.92 -10.09
CA ASN A 33 -17.94 10.81 -11.26
C ASN A 33 -19.33 11.33 -11.64
N ASP A 34 -20.28 11.28 -10.71
CA ASP A 34 -21.62 11.80 -10.95
C ASP A 34 -21.58 13.32 -11.18
N PRO A 35 -22.23 13.84 -12.24
CA PRO A 35 -22.22 15.27 -12.56
C PRO A 35 -22.92 16.15 -11.51
N THR A 36 -23.73 15.56 -10.62
CA THR A 36 -24.37 16.28 -9.51
C THR A 36 -23.41 16.57 -8.35
N LEU A 37 -22.22 15.96 -8.35
CA LEU A 37 -21.19 16.21 -7.36
C LEU A 37 -20.42 17.51 -7.68
N SER A 38 -20.36 18.38 -6.69
CA SER A 38 -19.52 19.57 -6.69
C SER A 38 -18.16 19.26 -6.09
N THR A 39 -17.08 19.84 -6.63
CA THR A 39 -15.74 19.74 -6.03
C THR A 39 -15.51 20.96 -5.16
N VAL A 40 -15.25 20.74 -3.87
CA VAL A 40 -15.05 21.80 -2.86
C VAL A 40 -13.68 21.62 -2.24
N LYS A 41 -12.92 22.72 -2.08
CA LYS A 41 -11.63 22.66 -1.38
C LYS A 41 -11.87 22.36 0.09
N THR A 42 -11.13 21.42 0.67
CA THR A 42 -11.37 21.03 2.08
C THR A 42 -11.16 22.18 3.06
N LYS A 43 -10.31 23.16 2.70
CA LYS A 43 -10.07 24.40 3.46
C LYS A 43 -11.31 25.32 3.54
N GLU A 44 -12.30 25.13 2.67
CA GLU A 44 -13.54 25.92 2.66
C GLU A 44 -14.58 25.40 3.67
N PHE A 45 -14.36 24.22 4.26
CA PHE A 45 -15.26 23.71 5.31
C PHE A 45 -15.10 24.51 6.59
N ALA A 46 -16.19 25.16 7.01
CA ALA A 46 -16.18 26.10 8.13
C ALA A 46 -16.63 25.51 9.47
N LYS A 47 -17.45 24.45 9.47
CA LYS A 47 -18.14 23.95 10.66
C LYS A 47 -18.22 22.44 10.67
N GLU A 48 -18.07 21.87 11.86
CA GLU A 48 -18.36 20.46 12.09
C GLU A 48 -19.84 20.23 12.38
N TYR A 49 -20.31 18.98 12.24
CA TYR A 49 -21.73 18.62 12.45
C TYR A 49 -22.35 19.18 13.75
N PRO A 50 -21.69 19.12 14.93
CA PRO A 50 -22.24 19.69 16.17
C PRO A 50 -22.39 21.22 16.16
N GLU A 51 -21.62 21.90 15.31
CA GLU A 51 -21.55 23.36 15.22
C GLU A 51 -22.52 23.93 14.18
N ILE A 52 -23.04 23.08 13.30
CA ILE A 52 -24.01 23.50 12.28
C ILE A 52 -25.31 23.89 12.98
N LYS A 53 -25.69 25.16 12.81
CA LYS A 53 -26.92 25.76 13.32
C LYS A 53 -27.64 26.47 12.19
N GLN A 54 -28.97 26.38 12.20
CA GLN A 54 -29.84 27.14 11.32
C GLN A 54 -30.93 27.77 12.18
N ASN A 55 -31.17 29.08 12.04
CA ASN A 55 -32.08 29.85 12.89
C ASN A 55 -31.82 29.64 14.40
N ASN A 56 -30.54 29.61 14.81
CA ASN A 56 -30.08 29.33 16.19
C ASN A 56 -30.39 27.93 16.73
N LEU A 57 -31.02 27.05 15.97
CA LEU A 57 -31.24 25.65 16.35
C LEU A 57 -30.12 24.75 15.79
N PRO A 58 -29.56 23.83 16.60
CA PRO A 58 -28.62 22.82 16.14
C PRO A 58 -29.22 21.94 15.05
N LEU A 59 -28.40 21.56 14.05
CA LEU A 59 -28.83 20.68 12.96
C LEU A 59 -29.39 19.35 13.48
N SER A 60 -28.80 18.81 14.55
CA SER A 60 -29.25 17.60 15.24
C SER A 60 -30.72 17.64 15.68
N ILE A 61 -31.20 18.81 16.11
CA ILE A 61 -32.61 19.02 16.49
C ILE A 61 -33.48 19.14 15.25
N ILE A 62 -33.02 19.95 14.30
CA ILE A 62 -33.75 20.30 13.08
C ILE A 62 -34.08 19.08 12.21
N CYS A 63 -33.12 18.17 12.05
CA CYS A 63 -33.27 16.96 11.24
C CYS A 63 -33.52 15.71 12.08
N ALA A 64 -33.72 15.85 13.39
CA ALA A 64 -33.86 14.75 14.35
C ALA A 64 -32.73 13.72 14.23
N ASN A 65 -31.49 14.20 14.06
CA ASN A 65 -30.28 13.40 13.88
C ASN A 65 -30.32 12.42 12.69
N LYS A 66 -31.04 12.77 11.61
CA LYS A 66 -31.13 11.90 10.43
C LYS A 66 -31.11 12.69 9.14
N PHE A 67 -30.51 12.09 8.12
CA PHE A 67 -30.79 12.47 6.73
C PHE A 67 -31.23 11.23 5.96
N PHE A 68 -31.69 11.40 4.73
CA PHE A 68 -32.32 10.33 3.96
C PHE A 68 -31.64 10.18 2.61
N GLU A 69 -31.28 8.95 2.26
CA GLU A 69 -30.93 8.65 0.88
C GLU A 69 -32.20 8.29 0.11
N VAL A 70 -32.43 8.97 -1.01
CA VAL A 70 -33.64 8.84 -1.82
C VAL A 70 -33.33 8.26 -3.20
N ASN A 71 -34.19 7.33 -3.64
CA ASN A 71 -34.21 6.81 -5.01
C ASN A 71 -35.65 6.54 -5.43
N GLY A 72 -36.24 7.46 -6.20
CA GLY A 72 -37.68 7.47 -6.46
C GLY A 72 -38.47 7.53 -5.15
N ASP A 73 -39.33 6.54 -4.92
CA ASP A 73 -40.14 6.42 -3.70
C ASP A 73 -39.37 5.77 -2.53
N ASN A 74 -38.22 5.16 -2.78
CA ASN A 74 -37.40 4.56 -1.72
C ASN A 74 -36.67 5.65 -0.93
N SER A 75 -36.71 5.56 0.40
CA SER A 75 -36.12 6.53 1.31
C SER A 75 -35.52 5.82 2.52
N VAL A 76 -34.19 5.76 2.59
CA VAL A 76 -33.45 5.08 3.67
C VAL A 76 -32.88 6.12 4.64
N PRO A 77 -33.22 6.07 5.94
CA PRO A 77 -32.66 7.01 6.91
C PRO A 77 -31.23 6.64 7.29
N ILE A 78 -30.34 7.62 7.27
CA ILE A 78 -28.98 7.55 7.82
C ILE A 78 -28.91 8.39 9.08
N GLN A 79 -28.39 7.78 10.15
CA GLN A 79 -28.25 8.41 11.46
C GLN A 79 -27.03 9.33 11.51
N LEU A 80 -27.18 10.47 12.19
CA LEU A 80 -26.15 11.45 12.46
C LEU A 80 -25.95 11.64 13.98
N PRO A 81 -24.72 11.91 14.44
CA PRO A 81 -23.48 11.75 13.69
C PRO A 81 -23.23 10.26 13.38
N ASN A 82 -22.30 9.97 12.46
CA ASN A 82 -21.87 8.60 12.19
C ASN A 82 -21.54 7.88 13.51
N SER A 83 -22.05 6.66 13.71
CA SER A 83 -21.87 5.87 14.94
C SER A 83 -20.38 5.66 15.29
N TRP A 84 -19.51 5.62 14.29
CA TRP A 84 -18.05 5.55 14.47
C TRP A 84 -17.47 6.79 15.15
N ARG A 85 -18.05 7.98 14.95
CA ARG A 85 -17.65 9.19 15.70
C ARG A 85 -17.91 9.03 17.20
N LYS A 86 -19.02 8.38 17.56
CA LYS A 86 -19.33 8.10 18.97
C LYS A 86 -18.37 7.08 19.57
N LYS A 87 -18.02 6.03 18.81
CA LYS A 87 -17.03 5.01 19.23
C LYS A 87 -15.62 5.59 19.38
N ALA A 88 -15.24 6.53 18.52
CA ALA A 88 -13.90 7.12 18.50
C ALA A 88 -13.62 8.06 19.69
N GLY A 89 -14.64 8.60 20.36
CA GLY A 89 -14.47 9.39 21.59
C GLY A 89 -13.53 10.57 21.42
N GLU A 90 -13.95 11.62 20.72
CA GLU A 90 -13.17 12.82 20.36
C GLU A 90 -11.91 12.58 19.51
N ILE A 91 -11.48 11.32 19.32
CA ILE A 91 -10.34 10.98 18.46
C ILE A 91 -10.74 11.11 16.99
N PHE A 92 -9.86 11.74 16.22
CA PHE A 92 -10.02 11.89 14.78
C PHE A 92 -10.16 10.52 14.11
N SER A 93 -11.32 10.26 13.51
CA SER A 93 -11.53 9.05 12.70
C SER A 93 -11.14 9.35 11.26
N GLN A 94 -10.14 8.62 10.77
CA GLN A 94 -9.66 8.66 9.39
C GLN A 94 -9.94 7.33 8.71
N ASN A 95 -10.46 7.38 7.49
CA ASN A 95 -10.49 6.19 6.64
C ASN A 95 -9.10 6.04 6.02
N LEU A 96 -8.38 5.00 6.43
CA LEU A 96 -7.11 4.60 5.84
C LEU A 96 -7.35 3.36 4.99
N PRO A 97 -7.07 3.42 3.68
CA PRO A 97 -7.11 2.20 2.89
C PRO A 97 -5.97 1.27 3.31
N ILE A 98 -6.16 -0.02 3.07
CA ILE A 98 -5.16 -1.06 3.33
C ILE A 98 -4.89 -1.81 2.04
N SER A 99 -3.61 -1.99 1.71
CA SER A 99 -3.22 -2.90 0.63
C SER A 99 -2.99 -4.29 1.21
N LEU A 100 -3.66 -5.29 0.65
CA LEU A 100 -3.53 -6.69 1.04
C LEU A 100 -2.72 -7.44 -0.01
N TYR A 101 -1.70 -8.19 0.42
CA TYR A 101 -0.92 -9.03 -0.48
C TYR A 101 -0.57 -10.37 0.16
N ALA A 102 -0.47 -11.39 -0.68
CA ALA A 102 -0.03 -12.72 -0.28
C ALA A 102 1.38 -12.95 -0.80
N ASN A 103 2.21 -13.62 -0.01
CA ASN A 103 3.54 -14.03 -0.41
C ASN A 103 3.82 -15.46 0.02
N ASP A 104 4.60 -16.17 -0.79
CA ASP A 104 5.14 -17.48 -0.45
C ASP A 104 6.41 -17.28 0.40
N THR A 105 6.32 -17.57 1.69
CA THR A 105 7.45 -17.46 2.63
C THR A 105 8.26 -18.74 2.69
N SER A 106 8.50 -19.41 1.56
CA SER A 106 9.52 -20.46 1.48
C SER A 106 10.92 -19.83 1.61
N GLY A 107 11.32 -19.55 2.85
CA GLY A 107 12.57 -18.85 3.20
C GLY A 107 13.87 -19.62 2.94
N ASN A 108 13.88 -20.64 2.07
CA ASN A 108 15.12 -21.28 1.67
C ASN A 108 14.95 -22.13 0.41
N VAL A 109 15.91 -22.02 -0.50
CA VAL A 109 15.99 -22.80 -1.76
C VAL A 109 16.01 -24.32 -1.51
N SER A 110 16.25 -24.76 -0.26
CA SER A 110 16.25 -26.17 0.15
C SER A 110 14.91 -26.71 0.65
N LYS A 111 13.89 -25.87 0.89
CA LYS A 111 12.59 -26.32 1.44
C LYS A 111 11.49 -26.30 0.39
N ARG A 112 11.71 -27.07 -0.68
CA ARG A 112 10.72 -27.31 -1.76
C ARG A 112 9.42 -27.97 -1.27
N TRP A 113 9.38 -28.39 -0.01
CA TRP A 113 8.30 -29.15 0.62
C TRP A 113 7.56 -28.41 1.76
N ASN A 114 7.99 -27.20 2.14
CA ASN A 114 7.36 -26.40 3.19
C ASN A 114 6.97 -25.03 2.62
N LYS A 115 5.99 -25.04 1.71
CA LYS A 115 5.40 -23.83 1.13
C LYS A 115 4.39 -23.27 2.12
N HIS A 116 4.67 -22.09 2.66
CA HIS A 116 3.74 -21.36 3.52
C HIS A 116 3.25 -20.13 2.77
N ILE A 117 1.95 -20.03 2.53
CA ILE A 117 1.33 -18.82 2.04
C ILE A 117 1.09 -17.91 3.24
N SER A 118 1.67 -16.72 3.21
CA SER A 118 1.49 -15.70 4.24
C SER A 118 0.81 -14.47 3.65
N PHE A 119 -0.21 -13.96 4.34
CA PHE A 119 -0.92 -12.73 4.01
C PHE A 119 -0.43 -11.58 4.86
N TYR A 120 -0.28 -10.44 4.21
CA TYR A 120 0.19 -9.21 4.81
C TYR A 120 -0.76 -8.07 4.49
N TYR A 121 -0.74 -7.03 5.33
CA TYR A 121 -1.30 -5.74 5.01
C TYR A 121 -0.33 -4.60 5.30
N THR A 122 -0.50 -3.51 4.55
CA THR A 122 0.18 -2.23 4.78
C THR A 122 -0.83 -1.10 4.62
N LEU A 123 -0.66 -0.02 5.38
CA LEU A 123 -1.49 1.18 5.26
C LEU A 123 -1.18 1.89 3.93
N GLU A 124 -2.22 2.23 3.19
CA GLU A 124 -2.09 3.02 1.96
C GLU A 124 -1.89 4.50 2.27
N GLY A 125 -1.23 5.20 1.35
CA GLY A 125 -0.88 6.62 1.49
C GLY A 125 0.46 6.88 2.18
N LEU A 126 1.20 5.84 2.55
CA LEU A 126 2.59 5.98 3.00
C LEU A 126 3.49 6.37 1.82
N SER A 127 4.46 7.26 2.08
CA SER A 127 5.52 7.53 1.09
C SER A 127 6.30 6.25 0.78
N PRO A 128 6.89 6.08 -0.42
CA PRO A 128 7.61 4.86 -0.79
C PRO A 128 8.68 4.41 0.22
N ASN A 129 9.34 5.39 0.86
CA ASN A 129 10.38 5.13 1.86
C ASN A 129 9.83 4.56 3.16
N LEU A 130 8.56 4.87 3.51
CA LEU A 130 7.86 4.33 4.67
C LEU A 130 7.14 3.03 4.32
N PHE A 131 6.48 2.97 3.16
CA PHE A 131 5.79 1.78 2.67
C PHE A 131 6.70 0.55 2.65
N ASN A 132 7.96 0.72 2.28
CA ASN A 132 8.96 -0.36 2.21
C ASN A 132 9.62 -0.70 3.56
N LYS A 133 9.20 -0.11 4.68
CA LYS A 133 9.74 -0.47 6.00
C LYS A 133 8.99 -1.68 6.56
N GLU A 134 9.75 -2.67 7.03
CA GLU A 134 9.18 -3.92 7.56
C GLU A 134 8.16 -3.72 8.67
N TYR A 135 8.31 -2.69 9.52
CA TYR A 135 7.34 -2.41 10.58
C TYR A 135 5.98 -1.89 10.09
N ASN A 136 5.88 -1.46 8.83
CA ASN A 136 4.61 -1.09 8.18
C ASN A 136 4.00 -2.28 7.41
N CYS A 137 4.64 -3.44 7.45
CA CYS A 137 4.14 -4.69 6.89
C CYS A 137 3.67 -5.58 8.04
N HIS A 138 2.37 -5.85 8.10
CA HIS A 138 1.75 -6.59 9.19
C HIS A 138 1.23 -7.93 8.69
N VAL A 139 1.57 -9.02 9.38
CA VAL A 139 1.08 -10.37 9.07
C VAL A 139 -0.37 -10.51 9.51
N LEU A 140 -1.24 -11.00 8.63
CA LEU A 140 -2.63 -11.34 8.94
C LEU A 140 -2.82 -12.83 9.18
N ALA A 141 -2.31 -13.65 8.27
CA ALA A 141 -2.54 -15.09 8.29
C ALA A 141 -1.37 -15.82 7.62
N THR A 142 -1.16 -17.07 8.01
CA THR A 142 -0.23 -17.96 7.33
C THR A 142 -0.80 -19.37 7.28
N SER A 143 -0.59 -20.09 6.18
CA SER A 143 -0.99 -21.49 6.04
C SER A 143 -0.06 -22.24 5.09
N ASP A 144 0.29 -23.46 5.47
CA ASP A 144 0.97 -24.46 4.63
C ASP A 144 0.00 -25.36 3.85
N CYS A 145 -1.21 -25.52 4.36
CA CYS A 145 -2.20 -26.45 3.81
C CYS A 145 -3.25 -25.77 2.91
N THR A 146 -3.22 -24.44 2.80
CA THR A 146 -4.31 -23.66 2.21
C THR A 146 -3.80 -22.72 1.11
N THR A 147 -4.55 -22.65 0.00
CA THR A 147 -4.25 -21.75 -1.11
C THR A 147 -4.57 -20.30 -0.76
N VAL A 148 -3.95 -19.36 -1.50
CA VAL A 148 -4.19 -17.91 -1.39
C VAL A 148 -5.68 -17.59 -1.37
N PHE A 149 -6.45 -18.12 -2.33
CA PHE A 149 -7.89 -17.85 -2.44
C PHE A 149 -8.71 -18.21 -1.19
N LYS A 150 -8.41 -19.35 -0.57
CA LYS A 150 -9.19 -19.83 0.58
C LYS A 150 -8.84 -19.05 1.86
N ILE A 151 -7.60 -18.58 1.98
CA ILE A 151 -7.22 -17.63 3.03
C ILE A 151 -7.85 -16.25 2.75
N SER A 152 -7.85 -15.78 1.50
CA SER A 152 -8.50 -14.51 1.11
C SER A 152 -10.00 -14.52 1.44
N GLU A 153 -10.72 -15.60 1.13
CA GLU A 153 -12.14 -15.71 1.44
C GLU A 153 -12.40 -15.60 2.94
N PHE A 154 -11.60 -16.30 3.75
CA PHE A 154 -11.64 -16.20 5.21
C PHE A 154 -11.38 -14.77 5.68
N LEU A 155 -10.32 -14.11 5.19
CA LEU A 155 -9.98 -12.73 5.55
C LEU A 155 -11.07 -11.73 5.12
N VAL A 156 -11.65 -11.87 3.93
CA VAL A 156 -12.75 -11.02 3.47
C VAL A 156 -13.97 -11.17 4.38
N ASN A 157 -14.28 -12.39 4.81
CA ASN A 157 -15.41 -12.63 5.71
C ASN A 157 -15.16 -12.04 7.11
N GLU A 158 -13.94 -12.17 7.64
CA GLU A 158 -13.53 -11.56 8.92
C GLU A 158 -13.51 -10.01 8.86
N LEU A 159 -13.01 -9.44 7.77
CA LEU A 159 -12.99 -7.98 7.60
C LEU A 159 -14.40 -7.39 7.44
N LYS A 160 -15.30 -8.13 6.77
CA LYS A 160 -16.72 -7.77 6.67
C LYS A 160 -17.44 -7.90 8.01
N SER A 161 -17.18 -8.96 8.78
CA SER A 161 -17.81 -9.15 10.10
C SER A 161 -17.35 -8.11 11.12
N ALA A 162 -16.14 -7.56 10.96
CA ALA A 162 -15.62 -6.45 11.76
C ALA A 162 -16.18 -5.06 11.39
N ASP A 163 -17.18 -4.96 10.49
CA ASP A 163 -17.74 -3.70 9.97
C ASP A 163 -16.68 -2.71 9.41
N LEU A 164 -15.52 -3.22 8.96
CA LEU A 164 -14.43 -2.40 8.41
C LEU A 164 -14.72 -1.93 6.97
N SER A 165 -15.80 -2.41 6.35
CA SER A 165 -16.06 -2.22 4.92
C SER A 165 -16.98 -1.02 4.62
N SER A 166 -16.37 0.10 4.24
CA SER A 166 -17.00 1.03 3.27
C SER A 166 -16.07 1.43 2.11
N SER A 167 -14.94 0.75 1.96
CA SER A 167 -13.95 1.00 0.91
C SER A 167 -13.71 -0.25 0.07
N HIS A 168 -13.61 -0.04 -1.23
CA HIS A 168 -13.26 -1.06 -2.21
C HIS A 168 -11.94 -1.72 -1.79
N THR A 169 -11.94 -3.05 -1.66
CA THR A 169 -10.70 -3.84 -1.65
C THR A 169 -10.23 -3.97 -3.09
N ASP A 170 -9.61 -2.90 -3.60
CA ASP A 170 -8.93 -2.97 -4.88
C ASP A 170 -7.45 -3.33 -4.64
N GLU A 171 -6.95 -4.21 -5.50
CA GLU A 171 -5.57 -4.67 -5.63
C GLU A 171 -5.09 -5.74 -4.63
N LEU A 172 -5.50 -6.99 -4.91
CA LEU A 172 -4.63 -8.16 -4.69
C LEU A 172 -3.41 -8.05 -5.64
N GLY A 173 -2.41 -7.28 -5.21
CA GLY A 173 -1.10 -7.27 -5.85
C GLY A 173 -0.15 -8.24 -5.16
N ASP A 174 0.83 -8.77 -5.90
CA ASP A 174 2.06 -9.26 -5.28
C ASP A 174 2.70 -8.12 -4.47
N SER A 175 3.46 -8.47 -3.42
CA SER A 175 4.38 -7.50 -2.81
C SER A 175 5.14 -6.76 -3.90
N LEU A 176 5.41 -5.45 -3.78
CA LEU A 176 6.28 -4.74 -4.72
C LEU A 176 7.67 -5.42 -4.83
N MET A 177 8.08 -6.16 -3.81
CA MET A 177 9.30 -6.99 -3.80
C MET A 177 9.20 -8.25 -4.68
N HIS A 178 8.01 -8.58 -5.18
CA HIS A 178 7.72 -9.73 -6.06
C HIS A 178 6.97 -9.33 -7.36
N SER A 179 6.42 -8.10 -7.46
CA SER A 179 5.75 -7.64 -8.68
C SER A 179 6.71 -7.62 -9.88
N GLU A 180 6.40 -8.37 -10.93
CA GLU A 180 7.18 -8.50 -12.18
C GLU A 180 7.19 -7.22 -13.07
N ILE A 181 6.73 -6.08 -12.55
CA ILE A 181 6.49 -4.86 -13.35
C ILE A 181 7.68 -3.89 -13.32
N THR A 182 8.62 -4.02 -12.38
CA THR A 182 9.86 -3.23 -12.40
C THR A 182 11.04 -4.04 -11.86
N ASN A 183 12.28 -3.57 -12.10
CA ASN A 183 13.51 -4.19 -11.60
C ASN A 183 13.56 -4.14 -10.06
N THR A 184 12.82 -5.02 -9.37
CA THR A 184 12.82 -5.16 -7.91
C THR A 184 13.62 -6.38 -7.45
N HIS A 185 14.09 -6.28 -6.20
CA HIS A 185 15.32 -6.90 -5.70
C HIS A 185 15.09 -8.23 -4.98
N TYR A 186 16.09 -9.10 -5.03
CA TYR A 186 16.08 -10.44 -4.41
C TYR A 186 16.16 -10.33 -2.88
N PRO A 187 15.11 -10.68 -2.10
CA PRO A 187 15.22 -10.76 -0.65
C PRO A 187 15.71 -12.17 -0.31
N GLY A 188 16.92 -12.29 0.24
CA GLY A 188 17.43 -13.56 0.70
C GLY A 188 18.95 -13.56 0.86
N SER A 189 19.48 -14.71 1.27
CA SER A 189 20.91 -15.06 1.46
C SER A 189 21.78 -14.94 0.20
N ALA A 190 21.52 -13.96 -0.65
CA ALA A 190 22.24 -13.69 -1.87
C ALA A 190 23.60 -13.08 -1.54
N LEU A 191 24.66 -13.71 -2.05
CA LEU A 191 26.04 -13.20 -2.03
C LEU A 191 26.24 -12.03 -3.00
N ASN A 192 25.19 -11.68 -3.75
CA ASN A 192 25.22 -10.66 -4.78
C ASN A 192 25.47 -9.27 -4.17
N PRO A 193 26.18 -8.39 -4.90
CA PRO A 193 26.49 -7.05 -4.42
C PRO A 193 25.27 -6.15 -4.28
N CYS A 194 25.28 -5.35 -3.22
CA CYS A 194 24.27 -4.35 -2.87
C CYS A 194 23.95 -3.44 -4.07
N GLN A 195 22.67 -3.13 -4.30
CA GLN A 195 22.29 -2.23 -5.40
C GLN A 195 22.66 -0.77 -5.16
N ILE A 196 22.87 -0.36 -3.92
CA ILE A 196 23.21 1.03 -3.60
C ILE A 196 24.70 1.25 -3.74
N CYS A 197 25.53 0.36 -3.17
CA CYS A 197 26.94 0.64 -2.94
C CYS A 197 27.90 -0.50 -3.29
N GLY A 198 27.44 -1.51 -4.03
CA GLY A 198 28.29 -2.61 -4.50
C GLY A 198 28.79 -3.57 -3.41
N LEU A 199 28.50 -3.33 -2.13
CA LEU A 199 28.90 -4.21 -1.01
C LEU A 199 28.37 -5.64 -1.21
N SER A 200 29.28 -6.63 -1.28
CA SER A 200 28.98 -8.07 -1.37
C SER A 200 29.82 -8.87 -0.39
N ALA A 201 29.43 -10.12 -0.15
CA ALA A 201 30.27 -11.10 0.55
C ALA A 201 30.45 -12.31 -0.37
N LEU A 202 31.67 -12.87 -0.43
CA LEU A 202 31.97 -14.07 -1.23
C LEU A 202 31.34 -15.34 -0.66
N THR A 203 31.06 -15.37 0.64
CA THR A 203 30.47 -16.53 1.34
C THR A 203 29.44 -16.06 2.36
N LEU A 204 28.54 -16.96 2.75
CA LEU A 204 27.53 -16.66 3.77
C LEU A 204 28.20 -16.37 5.12
N ALA A 205 29.27 -17.10 5.46
CA ALA A 205 30.10 -16.84 6.63
C ALA A 205 30.72 -15.43 6.61
N GLY A 206 31.13 -14.95 5.44
CA GLY A 206 31.64 -13.58 5.25
C GLY A 206 30.63 -12.49 5.65
N LYS A 207 29.32 -12.75 5.54
CA LYS A 207 28.29 -11.79 5.98
C LYS A 207 28.22 -11.60 7.50
N HIS A 208 28.68 -12.61 8.24
CA HIS A 208 28.71 -12.57 9.70
C HIS A 208 30.01 -11.97 10.24
N GLN A 209 30.98 -11.67 9.36
CA GLN A 209 32.19 -10.95 9.76
C GLN A 209 31.84 -9.52 10.14
N LYS A 210 32.48 -9.03 11.22
CA LYS A 210 32.23 -7.69 11.75
C LYS A 210 32.39 -6.60 10.70
N ASP A 211 33.42 -6.69 9.87
CA ASP A 211 33.70 -5.71 8.81
C ASP A 211 32.54 -5.59 7.82
N PHE A 212 31.98 -6.72 7.37
CA PHE A 212 30.81 -6.72 6.50
C PHE A 212 29.60 -6.08 7.18
N VAL A 213 29.38 -6.37 8.47
CA VAL A 213 28.27 -5.79 9.25
C VAL A 213 28.45 -4.28 9.43
N TYR A 214 29.67 -3.81 9.72
CA TYR A 214 29.99 -2.38 9.81
C TYR A 214 29.71 -1.66 8.50
N HIS A 215 30.26 -2.18 7.39
CA HIS A 215 29.98 -1.63 6.06
C HIS A 215 28.49 -1.70 5.70
N PHE A 216 27.77 -2.76 6.07
CA PHE A 216 26.33 -2.87 5.84
C PHE A 216 25.53 -1.76 6.53
N PHE A 217 25.93 -1.37 7.74
CA PHE A 217 25.33 -0.25 8.48
C PHE A 217 25.91 1.12 8.12
N HIS A 218 26.82 1.20 7.15
CA HIS A 218 27.55 2.43 6.82
C HIS A 218 28.29 3.02 8.02
N ARG A 219 28.99 2.15 8.76
CA ARG A 219 29.76 2.48 9.96
C ARG A 219 31.21 2.02 9.81
N ASP A 220 32.12 2.72 10.47
CA ASP A 220 33.47 2.21 10.70
C ASP A 220 33.53 1.32 11.95
N HIS A 221 34.72 0.79 12.25
CA HIS A 221 34.94 -0.09 13.41
C HIS A 221 34.76 0.64 14.76
N ASP A 222 34.82 1.97 14.76
CA ASP A 222 34.63 2.82 15.95
C ASP A 222 33.16 3.29 16.08
N GLY A 223 32.30 2.95 15.12
CA GLY A 223 30.88 3.30 15.11
C GLY A 223 30.56 4.68 14.52
N ASN A 224 31.53 5.36 13.90
CA ASN A 224 31.28 6.62 13.19
C ASN A 224 30.62 6.36 11.83
N ASP A 225 29.97 7.38 11.26
CA ASP A 225 29.38 7.30 9.92
C ASP A 225 30.48 7.11 8.87
N SER A 226 30.39 6.02 8.11
CA SER A 226 31.29 5.68 7.00
C SER A 226 30.45 5.08 5.86
N PRO A 227 29.82 5.92 5.03
CA PRO A 227 29.01 5.45 3.92
C PRO A 227 29.85 4.74 2.86
N ASN A 228 29.31 3.66 2.31
CA ASN A 228 29.95 2.95 1.20
C ASN A 228 29.79 3.76 -0.09
N ASP A 229 30.73 3.61 -1.01
CA ASP A 229 30.69 4.29 -2.30
C ASP A 229 29.45 3.88 -3.10
N PRO A 230 28.62 4.84 -3.54
CA PRO A 230 27.43 4.53 -4.31
C PRO A 230 27.81 4.02 -5.72
N ARG A 231 26.98 3.14 -6.27
CA ARG A 231 27.14 2.70 -7.66
C ARG A 231 27.02 3.87 -8.63
N VAL A 232 27.86 3.87 -9.65
CA VAL A 232 27.84 4.88 -10.70
C VAL A 232 26.89 4.45 -11.82
N ARG A 233 25.89 5.27 -12.14
CA ARG A 233 24.88 4.98 -13.19
C ARG A 233 25.50 4.60 -14.54
N LYS A 234 26.57 5.31 -14.95
CA LYS A 234 27.29 5.05 -16.20
C LYS A 234 27.89 3.65 -16.24
N GLU A 235 28.44 3.19 -15.13
CA GLU A 235 29.01 1.84 -14.99
C GLU A 235 27.91 0.78 -15.05
N THR A 236 26.77 1.01 -14.38
CA THR A 236 25.61 0.10 -14.46
C THR A 236 25.13 -0.05 -15.91
N ILE A 237 25.02 1.05 -16.66
CA ILE A 237 24.63 1.02 -18.08
C ILE A 237 25.62 0.19 -18.90
N ASN A 238 26.92 0.42 -18.72
CA ASN A 238 27.96 -0.33 -19.44
C ASN A 238 27.86 -1.84 -19.14
N ARG A 239 27.71 -2.21 -17.87
CA ARG A 239 27.54 -3.61 -17.44
C ARG A 239 26.25 -4.23 -18.00
N THR A 240 25.17 -3.46 -18.13
CA THR A 240 23.95 -3.93 -18.79
C THR A 240 24.19 -4.26 -20.27
N HIS A 241 24.92 -3.42 -21.00
CA HIS A 241 25.27 -3.70 -22.39
C HIS A 241 26.19 -4.93 -22.52
N GLU A 242 27.15 -5.07 -21.62
CA GLU A 242 28.02 -6.25 -21.54
C GLU A 242 27.23 -7.53 -21.28
N LEU A 243 26.33 -7.52 -20.30
CA LEU A 243 25.46 -8.66 -20.00
C LEU A 243 24.57 -9.04 -21.18
N PHE A 244 24.00 -8.06 -21.89
CA PHE A 244 23.20 -8.33 -23.09
C PHE A 244 24.04 -8.97 -24.21
N LYS A 245 25.28 -8.50 -24.39
CA LYS A 245 26.21 -9.07 -25.36
C LYS A 245 26.57 -10.51 -25.01
N VAL A 246 26.93 -10.80 -23.76
CA VAL A 246 27.23 -12.16 -23.30
C VAL A 246 26.03 -13.09 -23.48
N ALA A 247 24.83 -12.60 -23.18
CA ALA A 247 23.61 -13.37 -23.34
C ALA A 247 23.29 -13.74 -24.80
N THR A 248 23.71 -12.92 -25.77
CA THR A 248 23.41 -13.08 -27.19
C THR A 248 24.54 -13.75 -27.98
N GLU A 249 25.79 -13.57 -27.57
CA GLU A 249 26.98 -14.03 -28.30
C GLU A 249 27.71 -15.21 -27.62
N ASP A 250 27.46 -15.47 -26.33
CA ASP A 250 28.18 -16.49 -25.54
C ASP A 250 27.19 -17.50 -24.91
N THR A 251 27.45 -17.98 -23.69
CA THR A 251 26.62 -18.95 -22.98
C THR A 251 25.75 -18.34 -21.89
N MET A 252 24.54 -18.87 -21.73
CA MET A 252 23.65 -18.52 -20.61
C MET A 252 24.29 -18.72 -19.23
N LYS A 253 25.23 -19.67 -19.11
CA LYS A 253 25.97 -19.91 -17.87
C LYS A 253 26.91 -18.75 -17.53
N GLU A 254 27.58 -18.18 -18.53
CA GLU A 254 28.45 -17.02 -18.36
C GLU A 254 27.61 -15.79 -18.03
N PHE A 255 26.50 -15.59 -18.74
CA PHE A 255 25.52 -14.55 -18.43
C PHE A 255 25.03 -14.60 -16.98
N GLU A 256 24.65 -15.78 -16.48
CA GLU A 256 24.21 -15.96 -15.10
C GLU A 256 25.33 -15.67 -14.07
N THR A 257 26.58 -15.97 -14.43
CA THR A 257 27.75 -15.75 -13.57
C THR A 257 28.05 -14.24 -13.45
N LEU A 258 28.17 -13.56 -14.59
CA LEU A 258 28.40 -12.11 -14.65
C LEU A 258 27.23 -11.31 -14.07
N THR A 259 26.00 -11.77 -14.25
CA THR A 259 24.80 -11.16 -13.62
C THR A 259 24.95 -11.12 -12.10
N LYS A 260 25.44 -12.21 -11.50
CA LYS A 260 25.65 -12.32 -10.04
C LYS A 260 26.84 -11.47 -9.59
N GLU A 261 27.94 -11.51 -10.33
CA GLU A 261 29.16 -10.74 -10.04
C GLU A 261 28.91 -9.24 -10.10
N HIS A 262 28.23 -8.77 -11.15
CA HIS A 262 27.88 -7.37 -11.30
C HIS A 262 26.75 -6.95 -10.36
N GLY A 263 25.91 -7.88 -9.90
CA GLY A 263 24.68 -7.60 -9.17
C GLY A 263 23.70 -6.75 -9.97
N VAL A 264 23.72 -6.88 -11.30
CA VAL A 264 22.84 -6.15 -12.24
C VAL A 264 21.89 -7.14 -12.86
N LYS A 265 20.58 -6.90 -12.73
CA LYS A 265 19.54 -7.72 -13.34
C LYS A 265 18.73 -6.87 -14.30
N ASP A 266 18.83 -7.14 -15.59
CA ASP A 266 18.07 -6.46 -16.63
C ASP A 266 16.84 -7.27 -17.01
N ARG A 267 15.71 -7.03 -16.33
CA ARG A 267 14.45 -7.74 -16.62
C ARG A 267 13.84 -7.37 -17.97
N ILE A 268 14.18 -6.20 -18.53
CA ILE A 268 13.63 -5.72 -19.80
C ILE A 268 14.23 -6.55 -20.92
N ASN A 269 15.57 -6.64 -20.94
CA ASN A 269 16.26 -7.38 -21.99
C ASN A 269 16.23 -8.89 -21.80
N LYS A 270 15.97 -9.38 -20.58
CA LYS A 270 15.80 -10.82 -20.29
C LYS A 270 14.74 -11.47 -21.18
N ARG A 271 13.68 -10.75 -21.54
CA ARG A 271 12.63 -11.27 -22.46
C ARG A 271 13.18 -11.59 -23.86
N PHE A 272 14.17 -10.84 -24.34
CA PHE A 272 14.80 -11.07 -25.65
C PHE A 272 15.92 -12.12 -25.63
N ILE A 273 16.31 -12.59 -24.44
CA ILE A 273 17.36 -13.58 -24.23
C ILE A 273 16.75 -14.99 -24.03
N GLU A 274 15.54 -15.06 -23.48
CA GLU A 274 14.87 -16.33 -23.12
C GLU A 274 13.90 -16.85 -24.20
N ASP A 275 13.68 -16.07 -25.27
CA ASP A 275 12.91 -16.45 -26.47
C ASP A 275 13.86 -17.00 -27.57
#